data_AF-A0A2E4HMW6-F1
#
_entry.id   AF-A0A2E4HMW6-F1
#
_cell.length_a   1.000
_cell.length_b   1.000
_cell.length_c   1.000
_cell.angle_alpha   90.00
_cell.angle_beta   90.00
_cell.angle_gamma   90.00
#
_symmetry.space_group_name_H-M   'P 1'
#
loop_
_entity.id
_entity.type
_entity.pdbx_description
1 polymer ?
#
loop_
_entity_poly.entity_id
_entity_poly.type
_entity_poly.pdbx_seq_one_letter_code
_entity_poly.pdbx_strand_id
1 'polypeptide(L)'
;MIKKIFAKYKKYIIFSSILIIFIILLITGLSVNNTKIIIINNYNFEPNEIEITEGVRVVWVNLDIEPHNANPENDNQEKISLIPRNAGPLQTFSYKFTEKGEYRYYCTIHPYMKGKITVYSK
;
A
#
# COMPACT_ATOMS: atom_id res chain seq x y z
N MET A 1 -43.79 13.58 -10.30
CA MET A 1 -43.26 12.86 -9.12
C MET A 1 -41.72 12.87 -9.06
N ILE A 2 -41.05 12.55 -10.17
CA ILE A 2 -39.58 12.40 -10.27
C ILE A 2 -38.77 13.66 -9.91
N LYS A 3 -39.17 14.86 -10.36
CA LYS A 3 -38.42 16.11 -10.07
C LYS A 3 -38.33 16.46 -8.56
N LYS A 4 -39.33 16.10 -7.75
CA LYS A 4 -39.34 16.33 -6.29
C LYS A 4 -38.40 15.37 -5.55
N ILE A 5 -38.26 14.15 -6.06
CA ILE A 5 -37.31 13.14 -5.60
C ILE A 5 -35.89 13.65 -5.85
N PHE A 6 -35.57 14.06 -7.08
CA PHE A 6 -34.25 14.62 -7.42
C PHE A 6 -33.86 15.83 -6.56
N ALA A 7 -34.79 16.76 -6.29
CA ALA A 7 -34.52 17.90 -5.41
C ALA A 7 -34.22 17.49 -3.96
N LYS A 8 -34.93 16.47 -3.45
CA LYS A 8 -34.69 15.90 -2.11
C LYS A 8 -33.29 15.29 -2.02
N TYR A 9 -32.87 14.50 -3.02
CA TYR A 9 -31.57 13.81 -3.02
C TYR A 9 -30.38 14.70 -3.40
N LYS A 10 -30.60 15.80 -4.16
CA LYS A 10 -29.54 16.77 -4.51
C LYS A 10 -28.87 17.38 -3.27
N LYS A 11 -29.63 17.64 -2.19
CA LYS A 11 -29.07 18.15 -0.92
C LYS A 11 -28.17 17.10 -0.25
N TYR A 12 -28.55 15.82 -0.29
CA TYR A 12 -27.74 14.73 0.26
C TYR A 12 -26.50 14.42 -0.58
N ILE A 13 -26.58 14.58 -1.91
CA ILE A 13 -25.43 14.47 -2.81
C ILE A 13 -24.43 15.60 -2.55
N ILE A 14 -24.90 16.85 -2.39
CA ILE A 14 -24.01 17.98 -2.06
C ILE A 14 -23.40 17.81 -0.67
N PHE A 15 -24.18 17.36 0.32
CA PHE A 15 -23.67 17.08 1.68
C PHE A 15 -22.65 15.94 1.69
N SER A 16 -22.88 14.86 0.91
CA SER A 16 -21.92 13.76 0.80
C SER A 16 -20.66 14.19 0.06
N SER A 17 -20.75 15.02 -0.98
CA SER A 17 -19.59 15.58 -1.67
C SER A 17 -18.76 16.50 -0.78
N ILE A 18 -19.39 17.35 0.04
CA ILE A 18 -18.68 18.21 1.00
C ILE A 18 -18.02 17.38 2.10
N LEU A 19 -18.70 16.35 2.60
CA LEU A 19 -18.14 15.43 3.60
C LEU A 19 -16.96 14.64 3.02
N ILE A 20 -17.06 14.18 1.77
CA ILE A 20 -15.96 13.50 1.06
C ILE A 20 -14.78 14.45 0.84
N ILE A 21 -15.02 15.70 0.43
CA ILE A 21 -13.98 16.72 0.26
C ILE A 21 -13.32 17.08 1.61
N PHE A 22 -14.10 17.16 2.70
CA PHE A 22 -13.59 17.42 4.05
C PHE A 22 -12.78 16.23 4.59
N ILE A 23 -13.20 15.00 4.30
CA ILE A 23 -12.44 13.78 4.58
C ILE A 23 -11.14 13.73 3.76
N ILE A 24 -11.16 14.11 2.49
CA ILE A 24 -9.96 14.23 1.64
C ILE A 24 -9.02 15.31 2.21
N LEU A 25 -9.53 16.47 2.62
CA LEU A 25 -8.75 17.54 3.23
C LEU A 25 -8.13 17.13 4.58
N LEU A 26 -8.87 16.38 5.41
CA LEU A 26 -8.37 15.77 6.65
C LEU A 26 -7.27 14.73 6.38
N ILE A 27 -7.43 13.93 5.33
CA ILE A 27 -6.42 12.94 4.91
C ILE A 27 -5.16 13.63 4.38
N THR A 28 -5.28 14.76 3.67
CA THR A 28 -4.13 15.52 3.17
C THR A 28 -3.40 16.36 4.24
N GLY A 29 -4.06 16.68 5.36
CA GLY A 29 -3.50 17.48 6.46
C GLY A 29 -2.74 16.69 7.52
N LEU A 30 -2.95 15.38 7.60
CA LEU A 30 -2.05 14.46 8.32
C LEU A 30 -0.84 14.25 7.41
N SER A 31 0.38 14.49 7.88
CA SER A 31 1.60 14.26 7.11
C SER A 31 1.59 12.88 6.42
N VAL A 32 1.23 12.85 5.13
CA VAL A 32 1.29 11.67 4.25
C VAL A 32 2.75 11.38 3.86
N ASN A 33 3.72 12.14 4.37
CA ASN A 33 5.12 12.09 3.97
C ASN A 33 5.90 10.85 4.46
N ASN A 34 5.26 9.91 5.15
CA ASN A 34 5.95 8.76 5.72
C ASN A 34 5.45 7.41 5.17
N THR A 35 4.85 7.42 3.98
CA THR A 35 4.44 6.20 3.27
C THR A 35 5.11 6.11 1.90
N LYS A 36 5.63 4.92 1.56
CA LYS A 36 6.08 4.56 0.21
C LYS A 36 5.15 3.49 -0.36
N ILE A 37 4.91 3.54 -1.67
CA ILE A 37 4.05 2.59 -2.37
C ILE A 37 4.91 1.75 -3.30
N ILE A 38 4.67 0.44 -3.30
CA ILE A 38 5.20 -0.53 -4.26
C ILE A 38 4.00 -1.17 -4.96
N ILE A 39 3.93 -1.03 -6.28
CA ILE A 39 2.89 -1.65 -7.08
C ILE A 39 3.36 -3.07 -7.44
N ILE A 40 2.45 -4.03 -7.38
CA ILE A 40 2.64 -5.35 -7.98
C ILE A 40 1.83 -5.38 -9.26
N ASN A 41 2.51 -5.45 -10.40
CA ASN A 41 1.91 -5.45 -11.72
C ASN A 41 2.83 -6.18 -12.69
N ASN A 42 2.26 -6.90 -13.65
CA ASN A 42 3.00 -7.70 -14.63
C ASN A 42 4.01 -8.65 -13.97
N TYR A 43 3.63 -9.31 -12.87
CA TYR A 43 4.49 -10.21 -12.12
C TYR A 43 5.81 -9.54 -11.69
N ASN A 44 5.77 -8.28 -11.25
CA ASN A 44 6.93 -7.53 -10.80
C ASN A 44 6.60 -6.58 -9.63
N PHE A 45 7.62 -6.25 -8.81
CA PHE A 45 7.53 -5.16 -7.83
C PHE A 45 7.98 -3.84 -8.46
N GLU A 46 7.18 -2.78 -8.35
CA GLU A 46 7.41 -1.50 -9.01
C GLU A 46 7.25 -0.31 -8.04
N PRO A 47 8.34 0.37 -7.65
CA PRO A 47 9.74 -0.01 -7.89
C PRO A 47 10.13 -1.29 -7.13
N ASN A 48 11.09 -2.03 -7.67
CA ASN A 48 11.66 -3.20 -7.00
C ASN A 48 12.70 -2.82 -5.94
N GLU A 49 13.27 -1.61 -6.01
CA GLU A 49 14.19 -1.11 -4.99
C GLU A 49 13.78 0.28 -4.50
N ILE A 50 13.79 0.48 -3.18
CA ILE A 50 13.57 1.80 -2.57
C ILE A 50 14.51 2.05 -1.40
N GLU A 51 14.77 3.33 -1.16
CA GLU A 51 15.49 3.84 0.00
C GLU A 51 14.54 4.65 0.88
N ILE A 52 14.59 4.39 2.19
CA ILE A 52 13.73 5.03 3.20
C ILE A 52 14.52 5.30 4.49
N THR A 53 13.98 6.13 5.37
CA THR A 53 14.48 6.30 6.74
C THR A 53 13.63 5.50 7.73
N GLU A 54 14.17 5.24 8.92
CA GLU A 54 13.42 4.64 10.03
C GLU A 54 12.09 5.37 10.29
N GLY A 55 11.05 4.56 10.50
CA GLY A 55 9.69 4.98 10.76
C GLY A 55 8.79 5.02 9.52
N VAL A 56 9.33 4.90 8.30
CA VAL A 56 8.54 4.88 7.06
C VAL A 56 7.69 3.61 6.96
N ARG A 57 6.43 3.77 6.53
CA ARG A 57 5.55 2.68 6.15
C ARG A 57 5.69 2.39 4.66
N VAL A 58 5.89 1.14 4.27
CA VAL A 58 5.78 0.71 2.88
C VAL A 58 4.45 0.00 2.72
N VAL A 59 3.72 0.38 1.67
CA VAL A 59 2.45 -0.22 1.26
C VAL A 59 2.69 -0.86 -0.08
N TRP A 60 2.26 -2.10 -0.21
CA TRP A 60 2.26 -2.80 -1.48
C TRP A 60 0.83 -2.96 -1.96
N VAL A 61 0.61 -2.81 -3.25
CA VAL A 61 -0.71 -2.86 -3.89
C VAL A 61 -0.68 -3.88 -5.00
N ASN A 62 -1.49 -4.95 -4.89
CA ASN A 62 -1.58 -5.94 -5.94
C ASN A 62 -2.59 -5.51 -7.02
N LEU A 63 -2.09 -5.20 -8.21
CA LEU A 63 -2.89 -4.91 -9.40
C LEU A 63 -3.00 -6.11 -10.35
N ASP A 64 -2.19 -7.15 -10.15
CA ASP A 64 -2.32 -8.42 -10.87
C ASP A 64 -3.57 -9.19 -10.39
N ILE A 65 -4.10 -10.04 -11.25
CA ILE A 65 -5.23 -10.92 -10.90
C ILE A 65 -4.72 -12.06 -10.01
N GLU A 66 -3.48 -12.46 -10.22
CA GLU A 66 -2.79 -13.50 -9.50
C GLU A 66 -2.47 -13.06 -8.08
N PRO A 67 -2.53 -14.01 -7.12
CA PRO A 67 -2.05 -13.72 -5.80
C PRO A 67 -0.53 -13.55 -5.79
N HIS A 68 -0.07 -12.55 -5.06
CA HIS A 68 1.35 -12.34 -4.79
C HIS A 68 1.62 -12.30 -3.29
N ASN A 69 2.89 -12.41 -2.90
CA ASN A 69 3.42 -12.21 -1.56
C ASN A 69 4.78 -11.48 -1.58
N ALA A 70 5.17 -10.91 -0.44
CA ALA A 70 6.49 -10.36 -0.21
C ALA A 70 7.02 -11.02 1.07
N ASN A 71 7.91 -11.99 0.90
CA ASN A 71 8.51 -12.79 1.97
C ASN A 71 10.01 -12.51 2.04
N PRO A 72 10.63 -12.42 3.23
CA PRO A 72 12.07 -12.21 3.35
C PRO A 72 12.86 -13.34 2.67
N GLU A 73 14.00 -12.99 2.06
CA GLU A 73 14.92 -13.99 1.46
C GLU A 73 15.73 -14.76 2.53
N ASN A 74 15.94 -14.19 3.71
CA ASN A 74 16.77 -14.78 4.79
C ASN A 74 16.05 -14.72 6.15
N ASP A 75 16.28 -15.73 7.00
CA ASP A 75 15.68 -15.87 8.34
C ASP A 75 15.98 -14.68 9.28
N ASN A 76 17.11 -14.00 9.08
CA ASN A 76 17.45 -12.77 9.83
C ASN A 76 16.50 -11.59 9.53
N GLN A 77 15.56 -11.74 8.59
CA GLN A 77 14.56 -10.74 8.19
C GLN A 77 13.12 -11.25 8.40
N GLU A 78 12.92 -12.26 9.25
CA GLU A 78 11.63 -12.90 9.63
C GLU A 78 10.47 -11.92 9.91
N LYS A 79 10.74 -10.64 10.13
CA LYS A 79 9.75 -9.60 10.42
C LYS A 79 8.89 -9.16 9.21
N ILE A 80 9.20 -9.55 7.97
CA ILE A 80 8.44 -9.14 6.76
C ILE A 80 7.64 -10.31 6.15
N SER A 81 6.97 -11.15 6.96
CA SER A 81 5.96 -12.07 6.42
C SER A 81 4.59 -11.40 6.46
N LEU A 82 4.26 -10.60 5.43
CA LEU A 82 3.18 -9.59 5.54
C LEU A 82 2.11 -9.63 4.46
N ILE A 83 2.21 -10.54 3.51
CA ILE A 83 1.05 -10.90 2.68
C ILE A 83 0.40 -12.17 3.28
N PRO A 84 -0.92 -12.19 3.56
CA PRO A 84 -1.65 -13.45 3.67
C PRO A 84 -1.30 -14.30 2.46
N ARG A 85 -0.95 -15.59 2.61
CA ARG A 85 -0.34 -16.43 1.56
C ARG A 85 -0.91 -16.28 0.12
N ASN A 86 -2.11 -15.76 -0.06
CA ASN A 86 -2.68 -15.39 -1.35
C ASN A 86 -3.39 -14.01 -1.33
N ALA A 87 -2.68 -12.89 -1.47
CA ALA A 87 -3.37 -11.61 -1.64
C ALA A 87 -3.88 -11.46 -3.08
N GLY A 88 -5.17 -11.70 -3.29
CA GLY A 88 -5.82 -11.58 -4.59
C GLY A 88 -5.86 -10.13 -5.15
N PRO A 89 -6.55 -9.90 -6.27
CA PRO A 89 -6.55 -8.61 -6.93
C PRO A 89 -7.07 -7.49 -6.03
N LEU A 90 -6.46 -6.30 -6.14
CA LEU A 90 -6.75 -5.08 -5.37
C LEU A 90 -6.51 -5.18 -3.86
N GLN A 91 -5.86 -6.25 -3.39
CA GLN A 91 -5.45 -6.32 -2.00
C GLN A 91 -4.19 -5.51 -1.74
N THR A 92 -4.18 -4.84 -0.59
CA THR A 92 -3.05 -4.04 -0.12
C THR A 92 -2.56 -4.56 1.22
N PHE A 93 -1.26 -4.50 1.43
CA PHE A 93 -0.65 -4.79 2.73
C PHE A 93 0.45 -3.76 3.01
N SER A 94 0.85 -3.65 4.27
CA SER A 94 1.84 -2.66 4.66
C SER A 94 2.72 -3.09 5.82
N TYR A 95 3.92 -2.54 5.86
CA TYR A 95 4.87 -2.70 6.95
C TYR A 95 5.44 -1.36 7.37
N LYS A 96 5.68 -1.16 8.67
CA LYS A 96 6.44 -0.01 9.16
C LYS A 96 7.85 -0.46 9.48
N PHE A 97 8.82 0.06 8.75
CA PHE A 97 10.24 -0.20 8.99
C PHE A 97 10.72 0.69 10.14
N THR A 98 11.23 0.09 11.20
CA THR A 98 11.68 0.81 12.42
C THR A 98 13.14 0.59 12.76
N GLU A 99 13.82 -0.27 12.03
CA GLU A 99 15.23 -0.62 12.24
C GLU A 99 15.97 -0.35 10.93
N LYS A 100 17.16 0.26 11.01
CA LYS A 100 18.06 0.38 9.86
C LYS A 100 18.49 -0.99 9.33
N GLY A 101 18.73 -1.08 8.03
CA GLY A 101 19.24 -2.30 7.41
C GLY A 101 18.80 -2.49 5.96
N GLU A 102 19.30 -3.55 5.34
CA GLU A 102 18.83 -4.02 4.05
C GLU A 102 17.79 -5.13 4.23
N TYR A 103 16.64 -4.96 3.58
CA TYR A 103 15.54 -5.92 3.59
C TYR A 103 15.29 -6.41 2.18
N ARG A 104 15.66 -7.66 1.91
CA ARG A 104 15.47 -8.34 0.62
C ARG A 104 14.29 -9.27 0.74
N TYR A 105 13.38 -9.20 -0.21
CA TYR A 105 12.17 -10.00 -0.21
C TYR A 105 11.84 -10.50 -1.61
N TYR A 106 11.03 -11.53 -1.66
CA TYR A 106 10.62 -12.17 -2.90
C TYR A 106 9.18 -12.66 -2.82
N CYS A 107 8.58 -12.94 -3.98
CA CYS A 107 7.32 -13.66 -4.02
C CYS A 107 7.56 -15.18 -3.95
N THR A 108 7.02 -15.88 -2.97
CA THR A 108 7.15 -17.33 -2.84
C THR A 108 6.42 -18.10 -3.94
N ILE A 109 5.42 -17.49 -4.59
CA ILE A 109 4.68 -18.06 -5.74
C ILE A 109 5.50 -17.87 -7.02
N HIS A 110 6.18 -16.72 -7.14
CA HIS A 110 6.98 -16.34 -8.30
C HIS A 110 8.39 -15.94 -7.85
N PRO A 111 9.30 -16.90 -7.60
CA PRO A 111 10.59 -16.62 -6.91
C PRO A 111 11.56 -15.68 -7.63
N TYR A 112 11.29 -15.39 -8.90
CA TYR A 112 12.03 -14.39 -9.68
C TYR A 112 11.62 -12.95 -9.34
N MET A 113 10.43 -12.74 -8.77
CA MET A 113 9.99 -11.43 -8.28
C MET A 113 10.77 -11.11 -7.02
N LYS A 114 11.67 -10.14 -7.11
CA LYS A 114 12.54 -9.74 -6.00
C LYS A 114 12.46 -8.24 -5.78
N GLY A 115 12.51 -7.84 -4.52
CA GLY A 115 12.65 -6.44 -4.15
C GLY A 115 13.60 -6.23 -2.98
N LYS A 116 14.02 -4.98 -2.82
CA LYS A 116 14.98 -4.55 -1.80
C LYS A 116 14.55 -3.21 -1.20
N ILE A 117 14.55 -3.13 0.11
CA ILE A 117 14.31 -1.89 0.86
C ILE A 117 15.55 -1.62 1.70
N THR A 118 16.20 -0.48 1.45
CA THR A 118 17.31 -0.01 2.29
C THR A 118 16.77 1.03 3.27
N VAL A 119 16.94 0.77 4.56
CA VAL A 119 16.50 1.64 5.65
C VAL A 119 17.71 2.32 6.28
N TYR A 120 17.75 3.63 6.19
CA TYR A 120 18.72 4.48 6.89
C TYR A 120 18.19 4.89 8.26
N SER A 121 19.10 5.10 9.21
CA SER A 121 18.74 5.77 10.46
C SER A 121 18.23 7.18 10.19
N LYS A 122 17.33 7.64 11.05
CA LYS A 122 16.75 8.97 10.95
C LYS A 122 17.73 10.08 11.33
#